data_AF-A0A7S3FR28-F1
#
_entry.id   AF-A0A7S3FR28-F1
#
_cell.length_a   1.000
_cell.length_b   1.000
_cell.length_c   1.000
_cell.angle_alpha   90.00
_cell.angle_beta   90.00
_cell.angle_gamma   90.00
#
_symmetry.space_group_name_H-M   'P 1'
#
loop_
_entity.id
_entity.type
_entity.pdbx_description
1 polymer ?
#
loop_
_entity_poly.entity_id
_entity_poly.type
_entity_poly.pdbx_seq_one_letter_code
_entity_poly.pdbx_strand_id
1 'polypeptide(L)'
;DTGSERAGGPSRKQHSRQRKGGANRGGPKNKTLLEELQKREKSERSGVPLPINEIRNTISEALVDNDFLIVCGETGSGKTTQVPQFILDNLIREEKGEDAFVVCTQPRRIAAVSVA
;
A
#
# COMPACT_ATOMS: atom_id res chain seq x y z
N ASP A 1 39.34 18.07 -46.74
CA ASP A 1 38.50 16.90 -47.03
C ASP A 1 38.69 15.86 -45.95
N THR A 2 37.73 15.56 -45.09
CA THR A 2 36.27 15.45 -45.28
C THR A 2 35.51 15.61 -43.95
N GLY A 3 34.28 16.18 -44.05
CA GLY A 3 33.12 16.25 -43.13
C GLY A 3 33.26 15.81 -41.67
N SER A 4 32.92 16.62 -40.67
CA SER A 4 31.56 17.07 -40.31
C SER A 4 30.48 16.01 -40.55
N GLU A 5 30.09 15.30 -39.48
CA GLU A 5 28.69 14.89 -39.30
C GLU A 5 28.38 14.68 -37.81
N ARG A 6 27.55 15.58 -37.28
CA ARG A 6 26.94 15.50 -35.96
C ARG A 6 25.82 14.47 -36.03
N ALA A 7 25.99 13.32 -35.39
CA ALA A 7 24.88 12.40 -35.19
C ALA A 7 24.02 12.90 -34.01
N GLY A 8 23.03 13.72 -34.32
CA GLY A 8 21.92 14.03 -33.43
C GLY A 8 21.06 12.78 -33.23
N GLY A 9 21.12 12.20 -32.03
CA GLY A 9 20.24 11.11 -31.64
C GLY A 9 18.77 11.58 -31.54
N PRO A 10 17.78 10.72 -31.85
CA PRO A 10 16.39 11.13 -31.86
C PRO A 10 15.89 11.46 -30.45
N SER A 11 15.40 12.70 -30.28
CA SER A 11 14.63 13.15 -29.12
C SER A 11 13.47 12.20 -28.83
N ARG A 12 13.61 11.44 -27.75
CA ARG A 12 12.57 10.58 -27.19
C ARG A 12 11.39 11.46 -26.76
N LYS A 13 10.34 11.48 -27.57
CA LYS A 13 9.08 12.17 -27.24
C LYS A 13 8.56 11.61 -25.91
N GLN A 14 8.62 12.44 -24.87
CA GLN A 14 7.92 12.18 -23.62
C GLN A 14 6.43 12.17 -23.94
N HIS A 15 5.84 10.98 -24.01
CA HIS A 15 4.40 10.85 -23.89
C HIS A 15 4.04 11.25 -22.47
N SER A 16 3.63 12.51 -22.30
CA SER A 16 2.93 12.97 -21.11
C SER A 16 1.66 12.15 -20.96
N ARG A 17 1.72 11.05 -20.20
CA ARG A 17 0.53 10.41 -19.67
C ARG A 17 -0.10 11.41 -18.71
N GLN A 18 -1.02 12.20 -19.25
CA GLN A 18 -1.93 13.02 -18.48
C GLN A 18 -2.79 12.06 -17.66
N ARG A 19 -2.34 11.74 -16.45
CA ARG A 19 -3.20 11.11 -15.44
C ARG A 19 -4.30 12.13 -15.19
N LYS A 20 -5.49 11.86 -15.70
CA LYS A 20 -6.69 12.59 -15.28
C LYS A 20 -6.74 12.43 -13.76
N GLY A 21 -6.46 13.51 -13.03
CA GLY A 21 -6.71 13.58 -11.60
C GLY A 21 -8.19 13.29 -11.40
N GLY A 22 -8.48 12.12 -10.84
CA GLY A 22 -9.79 11.86 -10.27
C GLY A 22 -10.01 12.93 -9.22
N ALA A 23 -11.08 13.71 -9.39
CA ALA A 23 -11.50 14.70 -8.41
C ALA A 23 -11.54 14.02 -7.04
N ASN A 24 -10.78 14.57 -6.08
CA ASN A 24 -10.76 14.10 -4.70
C ASN A 24 -12.16 14.30 -4.11
N ARG A 25 -13.01 13.29 -4.26
CA ARG A 25 -14.31 13.22 -3.61
C ARG A 25 -14.08 12.52 -2.29
N GLY A 26 -13.50 13.24 -1.34
CA GLY A 26 -13.59 12.90 0.08
C GLY A 26 -15.06 12.92 0.49
N GLY A 27 -15.80 11.89 0.10
CA GLY A 27 -17.22 11.75 0.41
C GLY A 27 -17.42 11.49 1.91
N PRO A 28 -18.67 11.58 2.40
CA PRO A 28 -18.99 11.32 3.81
C PRO A 28 -18.49 9.95 4.31
N LYS A 29 -18.28 8.98 3.40
CA LYS A 29 -17.80 7.63 3.73
C LYS A 29 -16.34 7.55 4.15
N ASN A 30 -15.46 8.41 3.64
CA ASN A 30 -14.06 8.41 4.11
C ASN A 30 -13.95 8.88 5.57
N LYS A 31 -14.80 9.83 5.97
CA LYS A 31 -14.89 10.27 7.37
C LYS A 31 -15.34 9.14 8.29
N THR A 32 -16.36 8.37 7.89
CA THR A 32 -16.83 7.22 8.68
C THR A 32 -15.76 6.14 8.79
N LEU A 33 -15.02 5.83 7.72
CA LEU A 33 -13.93 4.87 7.76
C LEU A 33 -12.80 5.29 8.70
N LEU A 34 -12.47 6.59 8.74
CA LEU A 34 -11.46 7.11 9.65
C LEU A 34 -11.89 7.02 11.12
N GLU A 35 -13.16 7.30 11.42
CA GLU A 35 -13.73 7.12 12.77
C GLU A 35 -13.71 5.65 13.20
N GLU A 36 -14.06 4.74 12.29
CA GLU A 36 -14.00 3.29 12.52
C GLU A 36 -12.57 2.81 12.78
N LEU A 37 -11.59 3.31 12.04
CA LEU A 37 -10.17 3.03 12.31
C LEU A 37 -9.76 3.46 13.71
N GLN A 38 -10.09 4.69 14.10
CA GLN A 38 -9.73 5.20 15.44
C GLN A 38 -10.36 4.36 16.54
N LYS A 39 -11.58 3.84 16.32
CA LYS A 39 -12.23 2.92 17.24
C LYS A 39 -11.51 1.58 17.32
N ARG A 40 -11.09 1.01 16.18
CA ARG A 40 -10.30 -0.23 16.11
C ARG A 40 -8.97 -0.10 16.85
N GLU A 41 -8.20 0.95 16.59
CA GLU A 41 -6.89 1.19 17.25
C GLU A 41 -7.01 1.30 18.78
N LYS A 42 -8.09 1.91 19.27
CA LYS A 42 -8.36 1.99 20.72
C LYS A 42 -8.61 0.60 21.33
N SER A 43 -9.23 -0.32 20.59
CA SER A 43 -9.49 -1.69 21.06
C SER A 43 -8.27 -2.62 20.91
N GLU A 44 -7.45 -2.41 19.87
CA GLU A 44 -6.27 -3.24 19.56
C GLU A 44 -5.14 -3.11 20.58
N ARG A 45 -5.15 -2.07 21.42
CA ARG A 45 -4.22 -1.94 22.57
C ARG A 45 -4.27 -3.10 23.57
N SER A 46 -5.25 -3.99 23.45
CA SER A 46 -5.42 -5.19 24.29
C SER A 46 -4.87 -6.48 23.67
N GLY A 47 -4.40 -6.46 22.42
CA GLY A 47 -3.92 -7.63 21.70
C GLY A 47 -2.52 -8.11 22.12
N VAL A 48 -2.18 -9.34 21.75
CA VAL A 48 -0.82 -9.87 21.90
C VAL A 48 0.12 -9.08 20.98
N PRO A 49 1.24 -8.53 21.48
CA PRO A 49 2.20 -7.83 20.64
C PRO A 49 2.83 -8.80 19.63
N LEU A 50 2.72 -8.47 18.34
CA LEU A 50 3.35 -9.23 17.26
C LEU A 50 4.63 -8.51 16.80
N PRO A 51 5.73 -9.23 16.50
CA PRO A 51 6.99 -8.62 16.07
C PRO A 51 6.86 -7.64 14.89
N ILE A 52 5.95 -7.91 13.96
CA ILE A 52 5.76 -7.06 12.79
C ILE A 52 5.18 -5.66 13.12
N ASN A 53 4.57 -5.49 14.29
CA ASN A 53 4.00 -4.21 14.70
C ASN A 53 5.09 -3.14 14.90
N GLU A 54 6.31 -3.56 15.27
CA GLU A 54 7.45 -2.66 15.48
C GLU A 54 7.89 -1.96 14.19
N ILE A 55 7.68 -2.61 13.04
CA ILE A 55 8.08 -2.11 11.72
C ILE A 55 6.89 -1.58 10.90
N ARG A 56 5.71 -1.38 11.53
CA ARG A 56 4.49 -0.90 10.85
C ARG A 56 4.75 0.38 10.07
N ASN A 57 5.35 1.38 10.70
CA ASN A 57 5.62 2.68 10.07
C ASN A 57 6.63 2.55 8.92
N THR A 58 7.66 1.73 9.08
CA THR A 58 8.64 1.45 8.01
C THR A 58 7.97 0.83 6.79
N ILE A 59 7.04 -0.12 6.98
CA ILE A 59 6.27 -0.71 5.89
C ILE A 59 5.39 0.35 5.22
N SER A 60 4.66 1.13 6.01
CA SER A 60 3.78 2.20 5.53
C SER A 60 4.51 3.24 4.69
N GLU A 61 5.68 3.71 5.13
CA GLU A 61 6.52 4.66 4.40
C GLU A 61 7.06 4.03 3.12
N ALA A 62 7.59 2.80 3.19
CA ALA A 62 8.13 2.11 2.03
C ALA A 62 7.08 1.85 0.93
N LEU A 63 5.81 1.65 1.30
CA LEU A 63 4.69 1.49 0.35
C LEU A 63 4.37 2.77 -0.42
N VAL A 64 4.62 3.95 0.15
CA VAL A 64 4.38 5.23 -0.53
C VAL A 64 5.47 5.47 -1.58
N ASP A 65 6.72 5.09 -1.26
CA ASP A 65 7.88 5.39 -2.09
C ASP A 65 8.19 4.31 -3.14
N ASN A 66 7.62 3.10 -3.01
CA ASN A 66 7.96 1.96 -3.86
C ASN A 66 6.73 1.24 -4.40
N ASP A 67 6.74 0.92 -5.70
CA ASP A 67 5.70 0.09 -6.33
C ASP A 67 5.73 -1.39 -5.87
N PHE A 68 6.89 -1.85 -5.37
CA PHE A 68 7.11 -3.23 -4.93
C PHE A 68 7.84 -3.25 -3.58
N LEU A 69 7.35 -4.09 -2.66
CA LEU A 69 7.95 -4.28 -1.34
C LEU A 69 8.09 -5.77 -1.03
N ILE A 70 9.25 -6.17 -0.52
CA ILE A 70 9.50 -7.52 -0.02
C ILE A 70 9.53 -7.46 1.51
N VAL A 71 8.62 -8.19 2.16
CA VAL A 71 8.55 -8.26 3.63
C VAL A 71 9.02 -9.63 4.09
N CYS A 72 10.21 -9.68 4.68
CA CYS A 72 10.80 -10.88 5.26
C CYS A 72 10.60 -10.91 6.78
N GLY A 73 10.46 -12.11 7.34
CA GLY A 73 10.38 -12.29 8.79
C GLY A 73 10.13 -13.74 9.16
N GLU A 74 10.36 -14.09 10.42
CA GLU A 74 10.22 -15.47 10.90
C GLU A 74 8.76 -15.96 10.92
N THR A 75 8.55 -17.27 11.02
CA THR A 75 7.20 -17.84 11.22
C THR A 75 6.61 -17.30 12.52
N GLY A 76 5.32 -16.94 12.52
CA GLY A 76 4.65 -16.39 13.70
C GLY A 76 4.84 -14.89 13.92
N SER A 77 5.64 -14.20 13.11
CA SER A 77 5.84 -12.74 13.19
C SER A 77 4.59 -11.89 12.92
N GLY A 78 3.54 -12.47 12.33
CA GLY A 78 2.29 -11.76 12.00
C GLY A 78 2.18 -11.23 10.56
N LYS A 79 3.12 -11.54 9.66
CA LYS A 79 3.11 -11.05 8.25
C LYS A 79 1.77 -11.21 7.55
N THR A 80 1.26 -12.43 7.51
CA THR A 80 0.06 -12.78 6.75
C THR A 80 -1.20 -12.10 7.27
N THR A 81 -1.28 -11.82 8.57
CA THR A 81 -2.46 -11.21 9.20
C THR A 81 -2.36 -9.69 9.27
N GLN A 82 -1.17 -9.13 9.49
CA GLN A 82 -0.99 -7.70 9.79
C GLN A 82 -0.63 -6.84 8.57
N VAL A 83 0.20 -7.34 7.64
CA VAL A 83 0.61 -6.53 6.46
C VAL A 83 -0.59 -6.04 5.64
N PRO A 84 -1.59 -6.89 5.31
CA PRO A 84 -2.77 -6.43 4.57
C PRO A 84 -3.56 -5.35 5.30
N GLN A 85 -3.67 -5.46 6.63
CA GLN A 85 -4.34 -4.48 7.47
C GLN A 85 -3.58 -3.15 7.48
N PHE A 86 -2.25 -3.19 7.61
CA PHE A 86 -1.42 -1.98 7.57
C PHE A 86 -1.59 -1.21 6.26
N ILE A 87 -1.64 -1.92 5.12
CA ILE A 87 -1.88 -1.34 3.80
C ILE A 87 -3.25 -0.65 3.76
N LEU A 88 -4.31 -1.36 4.16
CA LEU A 88 -5.66 -0.81 4.13
C LEU A 88 -5.81 0.40 5.06
N ASP A 89 -5.28 0.31 6.29
CA ASP A 89 -5.33 1.41 7.24
C ASP A 89 -4.61 2.65 6.71
N ASN A 90 -3.46 2.48 6.04
CA ASN A 90 -2.76 3.58 5.37
C ASN A 90 -3.64 4.22 4.29
N LEU A 91 -4.27 3.41 3.43
CA LEU A 91 -5.14 3.92 2.37
C LEU A 91 -6.35 4.67 2.93
N ILE A 92 -6.94 4.21 4.04
CA ILE A 92 -8.02 4.93 4.70
C ILE A 92 -7.51 6.28 5.27
N ARG A 93 -6.33 6.32 5.91
CA ARG A 93 -5.73 7.57 6.41
C ARG A 93 -5.41 8.56 5.28
N GLU A 94 -5.15 8.07 4.08
CA GLU A 94 -4.95 8.88 2.87
C GLU A 94 -6.26 9.25 2.14
N GLU A 95 -7.43 8.98 2.74
CA GLU A 95 -8.75 9.21 2.12
C GLU A 95 -8.97 8.42 0.81
N LYS A 96 -8.22 7.32 0.62
CA LYS A 96 -8.34 6.38 -0.50
C LYS A 96 -9.02 5.06 -0.11
N GLY A 97 -9.45 4.95 1.16
CA GLY A 97 -10.01 3.72 1.73
C GLY A 97 -11.28 3.23 1.04
N GLU A 98 -12.15 4.13 0.56
CA GLU A 98 -13.39 3.75 -0.13
C GLU A 98 -13.14 2.97 -1.43
N ASP A 99 -12.09 3.34 -2.17
CA ASP A 99 -11.72 2.72 -3.45
C ASP A 99 -10.63 1.64 -3.29
N ALA A 100 -10.26 1.30 -2.05
CA ALA A 100 -9.16 0.38 -1.77
C ALA A 100 -9.58 -1.09 -1.89
N PHE A 101 -8.82 -1.85 -2.67
CA PHE A 101 -8.94 -3.31 -2.77
C PHE A 101 -7.61 -3.96 -2.42
N VAL A 102 -7.54 -4.63 -1.27
CA VAL A 102 -6.36 -5.38 -0.84
C VAL A 102 -6.61 -6.87 -1.08
N VAL A 103 -5.82 -7.47 -1.97
CA VAL A 103 -5.93 -8.88 -2.32
C VAL A 103 -4.74 -9.64 -1.78
N CYS A 104 -4.99 -10.68 -1.00
CA CYS A 104 -3.97 -11.55 -0.44
C CYS A 104 -4.17 -12.98 -0.95
N THR A 105 -3.13 -13.55 -1.53
CA THR A 105 -3.17 -14.94 -1.98
C THR A 105 -2.61 -15.88 -0.91
N GLN A 106 -3.22 -17.04 -0.73
CA GLN A 106 -2.69 -18.12 0.11
C GLN A 106 -2.47 -19.38 -0.74
N PRO A 107 -1.33 -20.09 -0.57
CA PRO A 107 -1.02 -21.26 -1.39
C PRO A 107 -1.96 -22.46 -1.11
N ARG A 108 -2.62 -22.48 0.05
CA ARG A 108 -3.55 -23.53 0.44
C ARG A 108 -4.92 -22.93 0.72
N ARG A 109 -5.97 -23.57 0.19
CA ARG A 109 -7.37 -23.16 0.42
C ARG A 109 -7.72 -23.02 1.90
N ILE A 110 -7.27 -23.96 2.74
CA ILE A 110 -7.55 -23.91 4.19
C ILE A 110 -6.95 -22.67 4.86
N ALA A 111 -5.77 -22.22 4.42
CA ALA A 111 -5.14 -21.02 4.94
C ALA A 111 -5.86 -19.74 4.51
N ALA A 112 -6.41 -19.70 3.29
CA ALA A 112 -7.24 -18.58 2.83
C ALA A 112 -8.49 -18.41 3.70
N VAL A 113 -9.11 -19.52 4.11
CA VAL A 113 -10.33 -19.50 4.93
C VAL A 113 -10.01 -19.19 6.40
N SER A 114 -8.91 -19.70 6.95
CA SER A 114 -8.59 -19.55 8.38
C SER A 114 -8.03 -18.18 8.78
N VAL A 115 -7.46 -17.44 7.82
CA VAL A 115 -6.85 -16.12 8.06
C VAL A 115 -7.87 -14.98 7.91
N ALA A 116 -8.95 -15.23 7.15
CA ALA A 116 -9.97 -14.24 6.82
C ALA A 116 -10.84 -13.84 8.03
#